data_AF-A0A975BC93-F1
#
_entry.id   AF-A0A975BC93-F1
#
_cell.length_a   1.000
_cell.length_b   1.000
_cell.length_c   1.000
_cell.angle_alpha   90.00
_cell.angle_beta   90.00
_cell.angle_gamma   90.00
#
_symmetry.space_group_name_H-M   'P 1'
#
loop_
_entity.id
_entity.type
_entity.pdbx_description
1 polymer ?
#
loop_
_entity_poly.entity_id
_entity_poly.type
_entity_poly.pdbx_seq_one_letter_code
_entity_poly.pdbx_strand_id
1 'polypeptide(L)'
;MLHSSEKFQYLMVEDIQQNPLLIANLILKGKDVSIIFEKEGDRVRFTYLKTYSREAARILEEAKNEYKELEIKGYTREQAFEDFTEARNEISKYL
;
A
#
# COMPACT_ATOMS: atom_id res chain seq x y z
N MET A 1 3.11 14.75 -5.54
CA MET A 1 3.74 13.68 -6.34
C MET A 1 4.22 12.59 -5.39
N LEU A 2 3.53 11.45 -5.32
CA LEU A 2 3.99 10.26 -4.57
C LEU A 2 4.73 9.35 -5.55
N HIS A 3 6.05 9.52 -5.67
CA HIS A 3 6.90 8.53 -6.33
C HIS A 3 7.24 7.43 -5.32
N SER A 4 6.32 6.50 -5.09
CA SER A 4 6.72 5.17 -4.62
C SER A 4 7.28 4.45 -5.83
N SER A 5 8.61 4.40 -5.99
CA SER A 5 9.20 3.54 -7.01
C SER A 5 8.88 2.09 -6.63
N GLU A 6 7.85 1.52 -7.23
CA GLU A 6 7.61 0.08 -7.17
C GLU A 6 8.85 -0.60 -7.77
N LYS A 7 9.73 -1.10 -6.89
CA LYS A 7 10.90 -1.86 -7.31
C LYS A 7 10.42 -3.25 -7.71
N PHE A 8 10.13 -3.41 -8.99
CA PHE A 8 9.81 -4.71 -9.56
C PHE A 8 11.02 -5.63 -9.50
N GLN A 9 10.79 -6.85 -9.03
CA GLN A 9 11.75 -7.94 -9.07
C GLN A 9 11.18 -9.07 -9.94
N TYR A 10 12.05 -9.87 -10.52
CA TYR A 10 11.67 -10.91 -11.47
C TYR A 10 12.29 -12.25 -11.09
N LEU A 11 11.55 -13.33 -11.33
CA LEU A 11 11.99 -14.72 -11.28
C LEU A 11 11.68 -15.40 -12.61
N MET A 12 12.44 -16.41 -13.01
CA MET A 12 12.04 -17.26 -14.13
C MET A 12 11.04 -18.32 -13.65
N VAL A 13 10.10 -18.71 -14.52
CA VAL A 13 9.15 -19.79 -14.23
C VAL A 13 9.88 -21.10 -13.94
N GLU A 14 10.97 -21.36 -14.68
CA GLU A 14 11.80 -22.56 -14.51
C GLU A 14 12.47 -22.60 -13.13
N ASP A 15 12.97 -21.47 -12.62
CA ASP A 15 13.56 -21.39 -11.28
C ASP A 15 12.54 -21.74 -10.19
N ILE A 16 11.28 -21.29 -10.36
CA ILE A 16 10.19 -21.61 -9.44
C ILE A 16 9.85 -23.10 -9.50
N GLN A 17 9.87 -23.70 -10.70
CA GLN A 17 9.61 -25.13 -10.88
C GLN A 17 10.70 -26.00 -10.24
N GLN A 18 11.96 -25.65 -10.45
CA GLN A 18 13.10 -26.38 -9.90
C GLN A 18 13.27 -26.15 -8.39
N ASN A 19 12.84 -24.99 -7.89
CA ASN A 19 12.94 -24.64 -6.47
C ASN A 19 11.68 -23.90 -5.95
N PRO A 20 10.59 -24.62 -5.67
CA PRO A 20 9.34 -24.02 -5.18
C PRO A 20 9.48 -23.26 -3.86
N LEU A 21 10.51 -23.58 -3.05
CA LEU A 21 10.78 -22.92 -1.78
C LEU A 21 11.22 -21.46 -1.95
N LEU A 22 11.64 -21.04 -3.16
CA LEU A 22 11.91 -19.64 -3.45
C LEU A 22 10.70 -18.75 -3.12
N ILE A 23 9.50 -19.17 -3.50
CA ILE A 23 8.26 -18.41 -3.23
C ILE A 23 7.96 -18.38 -1.73
N ALA A 24 8.11 -19.52 -1.05
CA ALA A 24 7.92 -19.60 0.40
C ALA A 24 8.88 -18.64 1.13
N ASN A 25 10.14 -18.59 0.73
CA ASN A 25 11.13 -17.69 1.32
C ASN A 25 10.84 -16.21 1.06
N LEU A 26 10.23 -15.86 -0.09
CA LEU A 26 9.78 -14.49 -0.36
C LEU A 26 8.64 -14.08 0.58
N ILE A 27 7.71 -15.00 0.88
CA ILE A 27 6.60 -14.78 1.81
C ILE A 27 7.12 -14.63 3.25
N LEU A 28 8.04 -15.49 3.68
CA LEU A 28 8.55 -15.52 5.05
C LEU A 28 9.49 -14.36 5.40
N LYS A 29 10.08 -13.68 4.40
CA LYS A 29 11.04 -12.57 4.62
C LYS A 29 10.40 -11.23 5.01
N GLY A 30 9.10 -11.04 4.79
CA GLY A 30 8.44 -9.74 4.96
C GLY A 30 7.79 -9.56 6.34
N LYS A 31 7.93 -8.37 6.93
CA LYS A 31 6.89 -7.80 7.82
C LYS A 31 5.60 -7.64 7.01
N ASP A 32 4.42 -7.62 7.65
CA ASP A 32 3.09 -7.43 7.03
C ASP A 32 3.15 -6.71 5.65
N VAL A 33 3.21 -7.51 4.59
CA VAL A 33 3.24 -7.05 3.19
C VAL A 33 2.40 -8.00 2.35
N SER A 34 1.69 -7.43 1.39
CA SER A 34 1.06 -8.19 0.31
C SER A 34 2.09 -8.40 -0.77
N ILE A 35 2.17 -9.62 -1.32
CA ILE A 35 3.02 -9.92 -2.47
C ILE A 35 2.10 -10.17 -3.65
N ILE A 36 2.32 -9.43 -4.74
CA ILE A 36 1.63 -9.65 -6.01
C ILE A 36 2.61 -10.34 -6.95
N PHE A 37 2.15 -11.42 -7.58
CA PHE A 37 2.88 -12.13 -8.63
C PHE A 37 2.13 -11.97 -9.97
N GLU A 38 2.87 -11.67 -11.03
CA GLU A 38 2.35 -11.51 -12.38
C GLU A 38 3.25 -12.26 -13.36
N LYS A 39 2.66 -13.17 -14.14
CA LYS A 39 3.39 -13.97 -15.12
C LYS A 39 3.41 -13.26 -16.47
N GLU A 40 4.61 -12.98 -16.97
CA GLU A 40 4.88 -12.39 -18.27
C GLU A 40 5.78 -13.35 -19.07
N GLY A 41 5.17 -14.19 -19.93
CA GLY A 41 5.91 -15.23 -20.65
C GLY A 41 6.60 -16.20 -19.69
N ASP A 42 7.91 -16.35 -19.81
CA ASP A 42 8.72 -17.24 -18.95
C ASP A 42 9.23 -16.57 -17.67
N ARG A 43 8.76 -15.35 -17.40
CA ARG A 43 9.10 -14.58 -16.20
C ARG A 43 7.89 -14.42 -15.30
N VAL A 44 8.15 -14.34 -14.00
CA VAL A 44 7.20 -13.94 -12.98
C VAL A 44 7.74 -12.66 -12.35
N ARG A 45 7.06 -11.55 -12.63
CA ARG A 45 7.26 -10.29 -11.94
C ARG A 45 6.62 -10.38 -10.56
N PHE A 46 7.27 -9.84 -9.54
CA PHE A 46 6.66 -9.69 -8.23
C PHE A 46 6.99 -8.34 -7.59
N THR A 47 6.07 -7.88 -6.75
CA THR A 47 6.19 -6.63 -6.00
C THR A 47 5.65 -6.79 -4.59
N TYR A 48 6.19 -6.00 -3.67
CA TYR A 48 5.75 -5.91 -2.29
C TYR A 48 4.92 -4.65 -2.10
N LEU A 49 3.69 -4.82 -1.64
CA LEU A 49 2.85 -3.71 -1.19
C LEU A 49 2.86 -3.69 0.33
N LYS A 50 3.09 -2.51 0.91
CA LYS A 50 2.86 -2.30 2.34
C LYS A 50 1.41 -2.63 2.63
N THR A 51 1.15 -3.61 3.49
CA THR A 51 -0.18 -3.74 4.05
C THR A 51 -0.28 -2.80 5.22
N TYR A 52 -1.35 -2.01 5.23
CA TYR A 52 -1.71 -1.26 6.42
C TYR A 52 -2.08 -2.28 7.49
N SER A 53 -1.61 -2.06 8.72
CA SER A 53 -2.09 -2.85 9.86
C SER A 53 -3.61 -2.74 9.94
N ARG A 54 -4.27 -3.73 10.56
CA ARG A 54 -5.73 -3.70 10.77
C ARG A 54 -6.18 -2.38 11.41
N GLU A 55 -5.34 -1.83 12.29
CA GLU A 55 -5.55 -0.53 12.93
C GLU A 55 -5.49 0.64 11.94
N ALA A 56 -4.50 0.66 11.04
CA ALA A 56 -4.40 1.68 10.01
C ALA A 56 -5.54 1.59 8.98
N ALA A 57 -5.99 0.37 8.63
CA ALA A 57 -7.18 0.17 7.81
C ALA A 57 -8.44 0.68 8.51
N ARG A 58 -8.58 0.45 9.83
CA ARG A 58 -9.68 0.99 10.64
C ARG A 58 -9.69 2.52 10.64
N ILE A 59 -8.54 3.15 10.91
CA ILE A 59 -8.40 4.62 10.91
C ILE A 59 -8.77 5.21 9.54
N LEU A 60 -8.33 4.59 8.44
CA LEU A 60 -8.66 5.05 7.09
C LEU A 60 -10.16 4.93 6.79
N GLU A 61 -10.80 3.85 7.24
CA GLU A 61 -12.25 3.68 7.04
C GLU A 61 -13.06 4.64 7.91
N GLU A 62 -12.62 4.90 9.14
CA GLU A 62 -13.21 5.92 10.03
C GLU A 62 -13.12 7.31 9.39
N ALA A 63 -11.93 7.73 8.94
CA ALA A 63 -11.74 9.02 8.28
C ALA A 63 -12.58 9.16 7.00
N LYS A 64 -12.71 8.07 6.23
CA LYS A 64 -13.55 8.04 5.02
C LYS A 64 -15.04 8.17 5.35
N ASN A 65 -15.51 7.56 6.44
CA ASN A 65 -16.90 7.65 6.86
C ASN A 65 -17.21 9.04 7.43
N GLU A 66 -16.30 9.60 8.23
CA GLU A 66 -16.39 10.97 8.72
C GLU A 66 -16.45 11.98 7.55
N TYR A 67 -15.59 11.83 6.54
CA TYR A 67 -15.65 12.64 5.34
C TYR A 67 -17.01 12.56 4.63
N LYS A 68 -17.59 11.36 4.47
CA LYS A 68 -18.92 11.20 3.86
C LYS A 68 -20.03 11.89 4.67
N GLU A 69 -19.96 11.80 6.00
CA GLU A 69 -20.93 12.48 6.88
C GLU A 69 -20.80 14.00 6.81
N LEU A 70 -19.58 14.51 6.65
CA LEU A 70 -19.31 15.92 6.45
C LEU A 70 -19.74 16.38 5.05
N GLU A 71 -19.50 15.59 4.00
CA GLU A 71 -19.90 15.88 2.62
C GLU A 71 -21.43 16.08 2.50
N ILE A 72 -22.22 15.27 3.21
CA ILE A 72 -23.69 15.44 3.32
C ILE A 72 -24.07 16.79 3.94
N LYS A 73 -23.22 17.37 4.80
CA LYS A 73 -23.40 18.69 5.44
C LYS A 73 -22.86 19.85 4.62
N GLY A 74 -22.44 19.60 3.36
CA GLY A 74 -21.89 20.62 2.46
C GLY A 74 -20.39 20.82 2.59
N TYR A 75 -19.69 19.89 3.24
CA TYR A 75 -18.23 19.90 3.30
C TYR A 75 -17.64 19.62 1.92
N THR A 76 -16.84 20.55 1.41
CA THR A 76 -16.32 20.46 0.06
C THR A 76 -15.00 19.72 0.00
N ARG A 77 -14.66 19.25 -1.20
CA ARG A 77 -13.37 18.62 -1.47
C ARG A 77 -12.20 19.55 -1.13
N GLU A 78 -12.34 20.85 -1.38
CA GLU A 78 -11.32 21.85 -1.06
C GLU A 78 -11.05 21.93 0.43
N GLN A 79 -12.10 21.93 1.26
CA GLN A 79 -11.99 21.93 2.72
C GLN A 79 -11.29 20.67 3.23
N ALA A 80 -11.61 19.50 2.67
CA ALA A 80 -10.92 18.26 3.01
C ALA A 80 -9.41 18.28 2.67
N PHE A 81 -9.03 18.92 1.57
CA PHE A 81 -7.63 19.08 1.20
C PHE A 81 -6.89 20.08 2.09
N GLU A 82 -7.56 21.15 2.55
CA GLU A 82 -7.02 22.08 3.53
C GLU A 82 -6.78 21.39 4.88
N ASP A 83 -7.79 20.71 5.42
CA ASP A 83 -7.69 19.99 6.71
C ASP A 83 -6.61 18.90 6.66
N PHE A 84 -6.52 18.16 5.55
CA PHE A 84 -5.44 17.18 5.36
C PHE A 84 -4.06 17.84 5.32
N THR A 85 -3.93 18.99 4.65
CA THR A 85 -2.66 19.72 4.56
C THR A 85 -2.25 20.27 5.92
N GLU A 86 -3.21 20.76 6.70
CA GLU A 86 -2.99 21.29 8.05
C GLU A 86 -2.55 20.17 9.01
N ALA A 87 -3.26 19.03 9.00
CA ALA A 87 -2.89 17.85 9.76
C ALA A 87 -1.47 17.34 9.41
N ARG A 88 -1.13 17.30 8.11
CA ARG A 88 0.21 16.91 7.66
C ARG A 88 1.29 17.88 8.18
N ASN A 89 1.03 19.18 8.15
CA ASN A 89 1.97 20.19 8.63
C ASN A 89 2.16 20.09 10.16
N GLU A 90 1.09 19.85 10.93
CA GLU A 90 1.20 19.63 12.38
C GLU A 90 2.01 18.38 12.70
N ILE A 91 1.76 17.25 12.02
CA ILE A 91 2.54 16.01 12.21
C ILE A 91 4.02 16.23 11.89
N SER A 92 4.33 17.04 10.87
CA SER A 92 5.72 17.32 10.48
C SER A 92 6.53 18.09 11.52
N LYS A 93 5.88 18.74 12.50
CA LYS A 93 6.57 19.40 13.63
C LYS A 93 7.13 18.41 14.65
N TYR A 94 6.68 17.16 14.62
CA TYR A 94 7.04 16.10 15.57
C TYR A 94 7.87 14.97 14.94
N LEU A 95 8.31 15.13 13.69
CA LEU A 95 9.16 14.21 12.93
C LEU A 95 10.52 14.86 12.64
#